data_AF-D8JQS8-F1
#
_entry.id   AF-D8JQS8-F1
#
_cell.length_a   1.000
_cell.length_b   1.000
_cell.length_c   1.000
_cell.angle_alpha   90.00
_cell.angle_beta   90.00
_cell.angle_gamma   90.00
#
_symmetry.space_group_name_H-M   'P 1'
#
loop_
_entity.id
_entity.type
_entity.pdbx_description
1 polymer ?
#
loop_
_entity_poly.entity_id
_entity_poly.type
_entity_poly.pdbx_seq_one_letter_code
_entity_poly.pdbx_strand_id
1 'polypeptide(L)'
;MSAEMTNGRLYQKQGLFQRLHDLTDLDARPAPVSEGQESKPAHDVLEADDKRKRERFIPVTRFALLDRLTLPYLWPAGQAADARRFFRYLDYWRQQQYFALLLDLEQTYETFSPDSDLLMTRNFSDDDRDVLKHRVFEGVESLLQRANYERIDPTDVEMILTRDSHYGLDLNVDMKAFERIVIYYRGASNQKYERRSIRKFLRKEEFDVPIFQRLFIMFKLKPFETRVEEVMREKKCNRASAEKTVQRARNHMPPGISEKNIYLKLFKNIPRTDVEMIFPNTEVRFRSLDKLRLGVTASGGLGMGAFGAAGKIALLASNPIAAAGALAGLGGIAARQAMGFFNQKQRYMVVMAQNLYFHTMADNRGVILKIAARGAEEDLKEEMLLYSVLAKEKATRADLPSIDLAIESYLTRTFGIKVDFEIDDALDRLIRDGIVVENADGTFVTLPPAQAAKHIDEKWDQFLDYLPDPIPSEGYEFEGRNPPSAA
;
A
#
# COMPACT_ATOMS: atom_id res chain seq x y z
N MET A 1 15.52 -8.20 -54.22
CA MET A 1 14.33 -8.48 -53.38
C MET A 1 14.65 -8.60 -51.87
N SER A 2 15.68 -7.93 -51.33
CA SER A 2 16.04 -8.03 -49.89
C SER A 2 16.11 -6.69 -49.14
N ALA A 3 15.74 -5.57 -49.76
CA ALA A 3 15.75 -4.25 -49.12
C ALA A 3 14.34 -3.78 -48.65
N GLU A 4 13.27 -4.25 -49.29
CA GLU A 4 11.89 -3.84 -48.94
C GLU A 4 11.31 -4.58 -47.73
N MET A 5 11.73 -5.84 -47.47
CA MET A 5 11.25 -6.59 -46.29
C MET A 5 11.83 -6.07 -44.97
N THR A 6 12.98 -5.40 -45.00
CA THR A 6 13.65 -4.87 -43.80
C THR A 6 13.04 -3.54 -43.34
N ASN A 7 12.61 -2.70 -44.28
CA ASN A 7 11.92 -1.44 -43.98
C ASN A 7 10.51 -1.65 -43.40
N GLY A 8 9.77 -2.67 -43.86
CA GLY A 8 8.46 -3.01 -43.29
C GLY A 8 8.50 -3.41 -41.82
N ARG A 9 9.57 -4.12 -41.38
CA ARG A 9 9.77 -4.50 -39.97
C ARG A 9 10.22 -3.35 -39.08
N LEU A 10 10.91 -2.34 -39.61
CA LEU A 10 11.33 -1.14 -38.87
C LEU A 10 10.14 -0.19 -38.63
N TYR A 11 9.29 0.04 -39.63
CA TYR A 11 8.05 0.84 -39.47
C TYR A 11 7.03 0.16 -38.55
N GLN A 12 6.92 -1.18 -38.61
CA GLN A 12 6.01 -1.92 -37.73
C GLN A 12 6.50 -1.96 -36.28
N LYS A 13 7.82 -1.98 -36.04
CA LYS A 13 8.40 -1.81 -34.70
C LYS A 13 8.25 -0.38 -34.18
N GLN A 14 8.44 0.65 -35.01
CA GLN A 14 8.19 2.03 -34.61
C GLN A 14 6.73 2.24 -34.19
N GLY A 15 5.74 1.70 -34.91
CA GLY A 15 4.34 1.75 -34.49
C GLY A 15 4.02 0.97 -33.20
N LEU A 16 4.81 -0.06 -32.87
CA LEU A 16 4.66 -0.83 -31.63
C LEU A 16 5.29 -0.09 -30.43
N PHE A 17 6.45 0.53 -30.62
CA PHE A 17 7.08 1.40 -29.63
C PHE A 17 6.31 2.71 -29.42
N GLN A 18 5.72 3.29 -30.47
CA GLN A 18 4.81 4.45 -30.37
C GLN A 18 3.55 4.08 -29.59
N ARG A 19 2.95 2.90 -29.84
CA ARG A 19 1.83 2.39 -29.02
C ARG A 19 2.24 2.11 -27.57
N LEU A 20 3.45 1.61 -27.33
CA LEU A 20 3.98 1.43 -25.97
C LEU A 20 4.25 2.78 -25.27
N HIS A 21 4.65 3.81 -26.01
CA HIS A 21 4.86 5.16 -25.49
C HIS A 21 3.53 5.90 -25.26
N ASP A 22 2.53 5.71 -26.13
CA ASP A 22 1.15 6.17 -25.92
C ASP A 22 0.45 5.42 -24.77
N LEU A 23 0.88 4.19 -24.46
CA LEU A 23 0.43 3.42 -23.30
C LEU A 23 1.09 3.91 -21.99
N THR A 24 2.27 4.55 -22.05
CA THR A 24 2.89 5.19 -20.88
C THR A 24 2.36 6.59 -20.59
N ASP A 25 1.74 7.25 -21.57
CA ASP A 25 0.99 8.53 -21.42
C ASP A 25 -0.48 8.32 -20.99
N LEU A 26 -0.80 7.12 -20.49
CA LEU A 26 -2.10 6.80 -19.89
C LEU A 26 -2.15 7.15 -18.40
N ASP A 27 -1.78 8.38 -18.06
CA ASP A 27 -2.46 9.03 -16.95
C ASP A 27 -3.93 9.08 -17.34
N ALA A 28 -4.71 8.10 -16.87
CA ALA A 28 -6.11 7.97 -17.19
C ALA A 28 -6.80 9.31 -16.86
N ARG A 29 -7.15 10.06 -17.91
CA ARG A 29 -7.60 11.45 -17.77
C ARG A 29 -8.78 11.50 -16.79
N PRO A 30 -8.80 12.46 -15.85
CA PRO A 30 -9.89 12.59 -14.90
C PRO A 30 -11.23 12.62 -15.62
N ALA A 31 -12.22 11.92 -15.06
CA ALA A 31 -13.56 11.98 -15.61
C ALA A 31 -14.08 13.43 -15.59
N PRO A 32 -14.82 13.89 -16.62
CA PRO A 32 -15.43 15.20 -16.60
C PRO A 32 -16.46 15.30 -15.47
N VAL A 33 -16.45 16.45 -14.80
CA VAL A 33 -17.20 16.74 -13.57
C VAL A 33 -18.70 16.45 -13.69
N SER A 34 -19.22 15.83 -12.64
CA SER A 34 -20.63 15.79 -12.26
C SER A 34 -21.01 16.96 -11.36
N GLU A 35 -22.18 17.52 -11.58
CA GLU A 35 -22.72 18.59 -10.74
C GLU A 35 -23.13 18.04 -9.36
N GLY A 36 -22.45 18.49 -8.29
CA GLY A 36 -22.85 18.21 -6.90
C GLY A 36 -21.75 18.47 -5.86
N GLN A 37 -21.86 19.59 -5.14
CA GLN A 37 -21.23 19.95 -3.86
C GLN A 37 -19.74 19.59 -3.63
N GLU A 38 -18.87 20.59 -3.79
CA GLU A 38 -17.59 20.65 -3.07
C GLU A 38 -17.86 20.76 -1.55
N SER A 39 -18.16 19.63 -0.91
CA SER A 39 -18.18 19.55 0.56
C SER A 39 -16.76 19.23 1.04
N LYS A 40 -16.08 20.24 1.60
CA LYS A 40 -14.86 20.00 2.37
C LYS A 40 -15.19 19.00 3.49
N PRO A 41 -14.47 17.87 3.59
CA PRO A 41 -14.70 16.92 4.67
C PRO A 41 -14.53 17.59 6.03
N ALA A 42 -15.35 17.19 7.00
CA ALA A 42 -15.22 17.64 8.39
C ALA A 42 -14.00 17.02 9.09
N HIS A 43 -13.48 15.88 8.59
CA HIS A 43 -12.21 15.26 8.99
C HIS A 43 -11.53 14.66 7.77
N ASP A 44 -10.29 15.06 7.53
CA ASP A 44 -9.51 14.70 6.34
C ASP A 44 -8.28 13.88 6.78
N VAL A 45 -8.12 12.65 6.28
CA VAL A 45 -7.00 11.74 6.61
C VAL A 45 -5.65 12.36 6.28
N LEU A 46 -5.60 13.13 5.19
CA LEU A 46 -4.48 13.97 4.83
C LEU A 46 -4.95 15.41 4.83
N GLU A 47 -4.44 16.20 5.76
CA GLU A 47 -4.64 17.64 5.73
C GLU A 47 -3.90 18.26 4.52
N ALA A 48 -4.29 19.49 4.19
CA ALA A 48 -3.59 20.30 3.20
C ALA A 48 -2.12 20.50 3.60
N ASP A 49 -1.23 20.71 2.62
CA ASP A 49 0.22 20.72 2.85
C ASP A 49 0.68 21.77 3.89
N ASP A 50 -0.10 22.83 4.10
CA ASP A 50 0.15 23.89 5.08
C ASP A 50 -0.17 23.50 6.53
N LYS A 51 -1.00 22.47 6.74
CA LYS A 51 -1.42 21.98 8.06
C LYS A 51 -0.98 20.56 8.37
N ARG A 52 -0.60 19.78 7.35
CA ARG A 52 -0.15 18.40 7.48
C ARG A 52 1.01 18.30 8.47
N LYS A 53 0.91 17.32 9.37
CA LYS A 53 1.99 16.93 10.28
C LYS A 53 3.28 16.65 9.48
N ARG A 54 4.41 17.12 9.99
CA ARG A 54 5.72 16.85 9.40
C ARG A 54 6.02 15.35 9.44
N GLU A 55 6.61 14.83 8.38
CA GLU A 55 6.92 13.41 8.26
C GLU A 55 8.23 13.08 8.97
N ARG A 56 8.31 11.88 9.57
CA ARG A 56 9.52 11.36 10.22
C ARG A 56 10.49 10.69 9.26
N PHE A 57 9.96 10.13 8.17
CA PHE A 57 10.76 9.47 7.15
C PHE A 57 11.77 10.44 6.51
N ILE A 58 13.03 10.04 6.43
CA ILE A 58 14.09 10.87 5.84
C ILE A 58 14.33 10.42 4.39
N PRO A 59 13.82 11.09 3.34
CA PRO A 59 13.97 10.68 1.94
C PRO A 59 15.37 10.96 1.36
N VAL A 60 16.42 10.66 2.12
CA VAL A 60 17.83 10.74 1.72
C VAL A 60 18.43 9.35 1.75
N THR A 61 19.24 9.00 0.76
CA THR A 61 19.92 7.71 0.73
C THR A 61 20.97 7.65 1.84
N ARG A 62 21.13 6.48 2.47
CA ARG A 62 22.20 6.27 3.46
C ARG A 62 23.59 6.63 2.94
N PHE A 63 23.87 6.42 1.66
CA PHE A 63 25.15 6.78 1.04
C PHE A 63 25.37 8.30 1.00
N ALA A 64 24.34 9.07 0.65
CA ALA A 64 24.43 10.53 0.63
C ALA A 64 24.67 11.10 2.03
N LEU A 65 23.98 10.56 3.04
CA LEU A 65 24.23 10.93 4.44
C LEU A 65 25.63 10.51 4.89
N LEU A 66 26.06 9.29 4.59
CA LEU A 66 27.41 8.81 4.91
C LEU A 66 28.48 9.74 4.35
N ASP A 67 28.42 10.04 3.05
CA ASP A 67 29.41 10.90 2.40
C ASP A 67 29.44 12.31 2.99
N ARG A 68 28.26 12.89 3.27
CA ARG A 68 28.14 14.25 3.81
C ARG A 68 28.58 14.34 5.27
N LEU A 69 28.20 13.37 6.10
CA LEU A 69 28.54 13.37 7.52
C LEU A 69 30.01 13.04 7.76
N THR A 70 30.70 12.41 6.81
CA THR A 70 32.13 12.03 6.93
C THR A 70 33.09 12.95 6.17
N LEU A 71 32.67 14.19 5.87
CA LEU A 71 33.56 15.15 5.19
C LEU A 71 34.75 15.54 6.09
N PRO A 72 35.98 15.65 5.57
CA PRO A 72 37.18 15.88 6.39
C PRO A 72 37.15 17.14 7.26
N TYR A 73 36.48 18.21 6.82
CA TYR A 73 36.39 19.47 7.56
C TYR A 73 35.37 19.43 8.71
N LEU A 74 34.53 18.40 8.78
CA LEU A 74 33.52 18.24 9.84
C LEU A 74 34.07 17.52 11.08
N TRP A 75 35.29 16.99 11.00
CA TRP A 75 35.91 16.20 12.06
C TRP A 75 37.35 16.66 12.30
N PRO A 76 37.90 16.42 13.50
CA PRO A 76 39.34 16.56 13.74
C PRO A 76 40.16 15.70 12.78
N ALA A 77 41.43 16.08 12.56
CA ALA A 77 42.32 15.39 11.61
C ALA A 77 42.37 13.87 11.87
N GLY A 78 42.15 13.07 10.82
CA GLY A 78 42.09 11.60 10.89
C GLY A 78 40.72 11.02 11.30
N GLN A 79 39.93 11.72 12.09
CA GLN A 79 38.67 11.18 12.64
C GLN A 79 37.54 11.03 11.61
N ALA A 80 37.57 11.76 10.49
CA ALA A 80 36.57 11.61 9.44
C ALA A 80 36.56 10.19 8.83
N ALA A 81 37.75 9.60 8.65
CA ALA A 81 37.89 8.22 8.17
C ALA A 81 37.38 7.22 9.21
N ASP A 82 37.67 7.47 10.49
CA ASP A 82 37.18 6.65 11.59
C ASP A 82 35.65 6.73 11.73
N ALA A 83 35.05 7.92 11.56
CA ALA A 83 33.60 8.10 11.56
C ALA A 83 32.95 7.33 10.41
N ARG A 84 33.55 7.38 9.22
CA ARG A 84 33.07 6.59 8.07
C ARG A 84 33.17 5.10 8.33
N ARG A 85 34.24 4.65 8.98
CA ARG A 85 34.41 3.25 9.37
C ARG A 85 33.34 2.85 10.38
N PHE A 86 33.16 3.62 11.45
CA PHE A 86 32.13 3.40 12.46
C PHE A 86 30.72 3.30 11.84
N PHE A 87 30.32 4.26 11.00
CA PHE A 87 28.99 4.23 10.37
C PHE A 87 28.77 2.98 9.50
N ARG A 88 29.81 2.43 8.88
CA ARG A 88 29.70 1.15 8.17
C ARG A 88 29.49 -0.01 9.13
N TYR A 89 30.24 -0.07 10.24
CA TYR A 89 30.03 -1.09 11.27
C TYR A 89 28.61 -1.02 11.84
N LEU A 90 28.12 0.18 12.12
CA LEU A 90 26.76 0.41 12.60
C LEU A 90 25.70 -0.02 11.58
N ASP A 91 25.90 0.24 10.28
CA ASP A 91 25.00 -0.22 9.20
C ASP A 91 24.87 -1.74 9.20
N TYR A 92 25.98 -2.47 9.23
CA TYR A 92 25.94 -3.94 9.29
C TYR A 92 25.30 -4.44 10.58
N TRP A 93 25.63 -3.83 11.72
CA TRP A 93 25.04 -4.18 13.02
C TRP A 93 23.51 -4.02 13.02
N ARG A 94 23.00 -2.91 12.48
CA ARG A 94 21.56 -2.66 12.36
C ARG A 94 20.88 -3.63 11.40
N GLN A 95 21.47 -3.87 10.23
CA GLN A 95 20.93 -4.84 9.28
C GLN A 95 20.78 -6.23 9.91
N GLN A 96 21.76 -6.65 10.70
CA GLN A 96 21.72 -7.95 11.36
C GLN A 96 20.60 -8.05 12.40
N GLN A 97 20.37 -7.01 13.20
CA GLN A 97 19.26 -6.98 14.16
C GLN A 97 17.90 -7.10 13.47
N TYR A 98 17.71 -6.40 12.34
CA TYR A 98 16.49 -6.52 11.54
C TYR A 98 16.38 -7.86 10.82
N PHE A 99 17.49 -8.47 10.43
CA PHE A 99 17.49 -9.80 9.83
C PHE A 99 16.99 -10.86 10.81
N ALA A 100 17.37 -10.79 12.09
CA ALA A 100 16.82 -11.69 13.12
C ALA A 100 15.30 -11.53 13.29
N LEU A 101 14.80 -10.29 13.34
CA LEU A 101 13.36 -10.01 13.41
C LEU A 101 12.61 -10.50 12.17
N LEU A 102 13.22 -10.34 10.99
CA LEU A 102 12.69 -10.81 9.72
C LEU A 102 12.53 -12.34 9.72
N LEU A 103 13.55 -13.09 10.17
CA LEU A 103 13.50 -14.55 10.18
C LEU A 103 12.39 -15.08 11.09
N ASP A 104 12.24 -14.54 12.30
CA ASP A 104 11.17 -14.92 13.23
C ASP A 104 9.78 -14.64 12.63
N LEU A 105 9.62 -13.48 12.01
CA LEU A 105 8.36 -13.10 11.38
C LEU A 105 8.05 -13.93 10.13
N GLU A 106 9.06 -14.27 9.32
CA GLU A 106 8.89 -15.15 8.16
C GLU A 106 8.44 -16.56 8.56
N GLN A 107 9.03 -17.12 9.62
CA GLN A 107 8.63 -18.42 10.16
C GLN A 107 7.18 -18.39 10.68
N THR A 108 6.83 -17.34 11.43
CA THR A 108 5.47 -17.18 11.96
C THR A 108 4.44 -16.97 10.83
N TYR A 109 4.82 -16.28 9.76
CA TYR A 109 3.94 -15.99 8.62
C TYR A 109 3.75 -17.18 7.68
N GLU A 110 4.64 -18.18 7.71
CA GLU A 110 4.66 -19.30 6.76
C GLU A 110 3.31 -20.03 6.67
N THR A 111 2.66 -20.31 7.80
CA THR A 111 1.33 -20.99 7.85
C THR A 111 0.20 -20.17 7.24
N PHE A 112 0.36 -18.85 7.10
CA PHE A 112 -0.64 -17.93 6.54
C PHE A 112 -0.29 -17.46 5.12
N SER A 113 0.90 -17.79 4.62
CA SER A 113 1.38 -17.30 3.34
C SER A 113 0.57 -17.90 2.18
N PRO A 114 -0.01 -17.07 1.29
CA PRO A 114 -0.66 -17.57 0.09
C PRO A 114 0.32 -18.06 -0.98
N ASP A 115 1.61 -17.70 -0.85
CA ASP A 115 2.66 -17.99 -1.84
C ASP A 115 3.59 -19.13 -1.38
N SER A 116 3.15 -19.98 -0.45
CA SER A 116 3.98 -21.09 0.04
C SER A 116 4.06 -22.22 -0.99
N ASP A 117 5.24 -22.38 -1.60
CA ASP A 117 5.61 -23.56 -2.40
C ASP A 117 6.17 -24.70 -1.53
N LEU A 118 6.23 -24.50 -0.21
CA LEU A 118 6.80 -25.44 0.75
C LEU A 118 5.74 -26.43 1.27
N LEU A 119 6.18 -27.67 1.50
CA LEU A 119 5.36 -28.66 2.19
C LEU A 119 5.21 -28.23 3.65
N MET A 120 3.97 -27.99 4.10
CA MET A 120 3.68 -27.77 5.50
C MET A 120 3.95 -29.06 6.28
N THR A 121 5.09 -29.13 6.95
CA THR A 121 5.51 -30.29 7.76
C THR A 121 5.00 -30.23 9.19
N ARG A 122 4.40 -29.10 9.60
CA ARG A 122 3.84 -28.87 10.93
C ARG A 122 2.33 -28.66 10.88
N ASN A 123 1.63 -29.32 11.81
CA ASN A 123 0.23 -29.05 12.07
C ASN A 123 0.09 -28.17 13.31
N PHE A 124 -0.81 -27.20 13.23
CA PHE A 124 -1.12 -26.26 14.31
C PHE A 124 -2.58 -26.46 14.72
N SER A 125 -2.87 -26.44 16.02
CA SER A 125 -4.26 -26.38 16.49
C SER A 125 -4.89 -25.03 16.13
N ASP A 126 -6.22 -24.92 16.20
CA ASP A 126 -6.88 -23.64 15.93
C ASP A 126 -6.45 -22.54 16.93
N ASP A 127 -6.20 -22.91 18.20
CA ASP A 127 -5.68 -22.01 19.24
C ASP A 127 -4.26 -21.53 18.91
N ASP A 128 -3.37 -22.43 18.49
CA ASP A 128 -1.99 -22.08 18.09
C ASP A 128 -2.01 -21.15 16.88
N ARG A 129 -2.90 -21.39 15.92
CA ARG A 129 -3.06 -20.52 14.74
C ARG A 129 -3.55 -19.13 15.13
N ASP A 130 -4.40 -19.01 16.13
CA ASP A 130 -4.82 -17.68 16.60
C ASP A 130 -3.67 -16.94 17.29
N VAL A 131 -2.83 -17.62 18.08
CA VAL A 131 -1.62 -17.04 18.67
C VAL A 131 -0.64 -16.57 17.59
N LEU A 132 -0.34 -17.43 16.60
CA LEU A 132 0.54 -17.09 15.49
C LEU A 132 -0.01 -15.93 14.65
N LYS A 133 -1.34 -15.90 14.42
CA LYS A 133 -2.02 -14.78 13.76
C LYS A 133 -1.75 -13.47 14.50
N HIS A 134 -1.93 -13.44 15.82
CA HIS A 134 -1.65 -12.25 16.62
C HIS A 134 -0.18 -11.81 16.49
N ARG A 135 0.76 -12.76 16.58
CA ARG A 135 2.20 -12.50 16.43
C ARG A 135 2.57 -11.93 15.06
N VAL A 136 1.99 -12.45 13.96
CA VAL A 136 2.21 -11.90 12.60
C VAL A 136 1.77 -10.45 12.52
N PHE A 137 0.56 -10.14 12.99
CA PHE A 137 0.04 -8.78 12.91
C PHE A 137 0.89 -7.81 13.74
N GLU A 138 1.23 -8.17 14.97
CA GLU A 138 2.05 -7.34 15.86
C GLU A 138 3.48 -7.16 15.31
N GLY A 139 4.09 -8.23 14.80
CA GLY A 139 5.43 -8.17 14.20
C GLY A 139 5.48 -7.25 12.98
N VAL A 140 4.47 -7.34 12.09
CA VAL A 140 4.37 -6.47 10.91
C VAL A 140 4.07 -5.02 11.31
N GLU A 141 3.16 -4.78 12.25
CA GLU A 141 2.84 -3.44 12.77
C GLU A 141 4.09 -2.78 13.41
N SER A 142 4.88 -3.54 14.18
CA SER A 142 6.15 -3.09 14.75
C SER A 142 7.18 -2.71 13.69
N LEU A 143 7.34 -3.52 12.63
CA LEU A 143 8.23 -3.18 11.51
C LEU A 143 7.76 -1.94 10.74
N LEU A 144 6.46 -1.73 10.60
CA LEU A 144 5.90 -0.54 9.94
C LEU A 144 6.17 0.74 10.73
N GLN A 145 5.97 0.69 12.05
CA GLN A 145 6.28 1.83 12.94
C GLN A 145 7.76 2.21 12.84
N ARG A 146 8.67 1.22 12.96
CA ARG A 146 10.11 1.40 12.76
C ARG A 146 10.50 1.93 11.38
N ALA A 147 9.70 1.63 10.35
CA ALA A 147 9.91 2.13 8.99
C ALA A 147 9.24 3.50 8.74
N ASN A 148 8.84 4.20 9.81
CA ASN A 148 8.18 5.51 9.81
C ASN A 148 6.85 5.54 9.05
N TYR A 149 6.05 4.47 9.15
CA TYR A 149 4.67 4.45 8.65
C TYR A 149 3.67 4.89 9.72
N GLU A 150 2.65 5.63 9.30
CA GLU A 150 1.53 6.05 10.14
C GLU A 150 0.29 5.20 9.86
N ARG A 151 -0.43 4.82 10.92
CA ARG A 151 -1.66 4.02 10.84
C ARG A 151 -2.83 4.89 10.36
N ILE A 152 -3.65 4.35 9.46
CA ILE A 152 -4.92 4.95 9.07
C ILE A 152 -6.05 4.22 9.82
N ASP A 153 -6.94 4.96 10.46
CA ASP A 153 -8.11 4.36 11.09
C ASP A 153 -9.07 3.79 10.01
N PRO A 154 -9.60 2.58 10.17
CA PRO A 154 -10.57 2.03 9.22
C PRO A 154 -11.82 2.92 9.03
N THR A 155 -12.25 3.63 10.07
CA THR A 155 -13.40 4.56 10.02
C THR A 155 -13.14 5.71 9.06
N ASP A 156 -11.90 6.21 9.07
CA ASP A 156 -11.46 7.25 8.16
C ASP A 156 -11.42 6.80 6.70
N VAL A 157 -11.07 5.52 6.48
CA VAL A 157 -11.12 4.91 5.15
C VAL A 157 -12.56 4.82 4.66
N GLU A 158 -13.53 4.38 5.47
CA GLU A 158 -14.94 4.36 5.06
C GLU A 158 -15.46 5.74 4.60
N MET A 159 -15.02 6.82 5.25
CA MET A 159 -15.32 8.20 4.83
C MET A 159 -14.67 8.57 3.48
N ILE A 160 -13.50 8.01 3.16
CA ILE A 160 -12.84 8.21 1.86
C ILE A 160 -13.52 7.40 0.76
N LEU A 161 -13.89 6.14 1.04
CA LEU A 161 -14.50 5.22 0.09
C LEU A 161 -15.88 5.70 -0.40
N THR A 162 -16.59 6.52 0.37
CA THR A 162 -17.93 7.01 -0.01
C THR A 162 -17.92 8.20 -1.00
N ARG A 163 -16.76 8.58 -1.55
CA ARG A 163 -16.60 9.79 -2.37
C ARG A 163 -16.19 9.47 -3.81
N ASP A 164 -16.60 10.35 -4.72
CA ASP A 164 -16.35 10.25 -6.17
C ASP A 164 -14.86 9.95 -6.48
N SER A 165 -14.58 8.79 -7.08
CA SER A 165 -13.22 8.45 -7.55
C SER A 165 -12.75 9.41 -8.65
N HIS A 166 -11.43 9.53 -8.84
CA HIS A 166 -10.84 10.36 -9.90
C HIS A 166 -11.30 9.92 -11.30
N TYR A 167 -11.65 8.64 -11.44
CA TYR A 167 -12.07 8.01 -12.69
C TYR A 167 -13.58 8.11 -12.99
N GLY A 168 -14.34 8.80 -12.14
CA GLY A 168 -15.78 9.06 -12.35
C GLY A 168 -16.69 7.86 -12.11
N LEU A 169 -16.17 6.82 -11.45
CA LEU A 169 -16.95 5.68 -10.99
C LEU A 169 -17.10 5.72 -9.46
N ASP A 170 -18.20 5.18 -8.97
CA ASP A 170 -18.42 4.98 -7.54
C ASP A 170 -17.90 3.57 -7.24
N LEU A 171 -16.77 3.43 -6.56
CA LEU A 171 -16.33 2.13 -6.10
C LEU A 171 -16.88 1.92 -4.68
N ASN A 172 -17.08 0.68 -4.28
CA ASN A 172 -17.59 0.38 -2.96
C ASN A 172 -16.92 -0.88 -2.44
N VAL A 173 -16.37 -0.78 -1.24
CA VAL A 173 -15.68 -1.88 -0.55
C VAL A 173 -16.55 -2.36 0.61
N ASP A 174 -16.80 -3.68 0.72
CA ASP A 174 -17.48 -4.26 1.88
C ASP A 174 -16.47 -4.51 3.01
N MET A 175 -16.28 -3.54 3.90
CA MET A 175 -15.36 -3.66 5.03
C MET A 175 -15.72 -4.80 5.99
N LYS A 176 -16.97 -5.24 6.01
CA LYS A 176 -17.43 -6.33 6.89
C LYS A 176 -16.91 -7.71 6.47
N ALA A 177 -16.34 -7.83 5.27
CA ALA A 177 -15.73 -9.08 4.80
C ALA A 177 -14.41 -9.41 5.52
N PHE A 178 -13.75 -8.41 6.10
CA PHE A 178 -12.45 -8.57 6.76
C PHE A 178 -12.62 -8.89 8.25
N GLU A 179 -11.90 -9.91 8.72
CA GLU A 179 -11.79 -10.22 10.15
C GLU A 179 -10.91 -9.18 10.83
N ARG A 180 -9.76 -8.92 10.22
CA ARG A 180 -8.81 -7.91 10.63
C ARG A 180 -8.24 -7.24 9.39
N ILE A 181 -8.16 -5.91 9.46
CA ILE A 181 -7.59 -5.09 8.41
C ILE A 181 -6.78 -3.98 9.02
N VAL A 182 -5.61 -3.75 8.43
CA VAL A 182 -4.61 -2.82 8.91
C VAL A 182 -4.08 -2.05 7.72
N ILE A 183 -4.16 -0.72 7.78
CA ILE A 183 -3.77 0.18 6.71
C ILE A 183 -2.79 1.19 7.28
N TYR A 184 -1.67 1.35 6.59
CA TYR A 184 -0.60 2.26 6.97
C TYR A 184 -0.16 3.06 5.75
N TYR A 185 0.28 4.29 5.93
CA TYR A 185 0.87 5.08 4.87
C TYR A 185 2.21 5.69 5.30
N ARG A 186 3.02 6.03 4.31
CA ARG A 186 4.26 6.80 4.52
C ARG A 186 4.49 7.70 3.32
N GLY A 187 4.71 8.97 3.58
CA GLY A 187 4.82 9.95 2.51
C GLY A 187 3.44 10.37 2.01
N ALA A 188 3.16 11.66 2.08
CA ALA A 188 2.00 12.30 1.50
C ALA A 188 2.46 13.50 0.69
N SER A 189 2.05 13.56 -0.57
CA SER A 189 2.34 14.68 -1.45
C SER A 189 1.11 15.07 -2.24
N ASN A 190 1.05 16.30 -2.71
CA ASN A 190 0.03 16.73 -3.66
C ASN A 190 0.57 16.58 -5.09
N GLN A 191 -0.19 15.91 -5.94
CA GLN A 191 0.09 15.83 -7.36
C GLN A 191 -0.91 16.70 -8.11
N LYS A 192 -0.39 17.59 -8.97
CA LYS A 192 -1.19 18.47 -9.80
C LYS A 192 -1.75 17.69 -10.98
N TYR A 193 -3.07 17.70 -11.12
CA TYR A 193 -3.75 17.15 -12.29
C TYR A 193 -4.45 18.27 -13.07
N GLU A 194 -4.47 18.14 -14.40
CA GLU A 194 -5.24 19.01 -15.27
C GLU A 194 -6.57 18.34 -15.64
N ARG A 195 -7.69 19.03 -15.41
CA ARG A 195 -9.01 18.62 -15.93
C ARG A 195 -9.59 19.66 -16.87
N ARG A 196 -10.37 19.24 -17.86
CA ARG A 196 -11.15 20.16 -18.71
C ARG A 196 -12.52 20.37 -18.07
N SER A 197 -12.81 21.60 -17.66
CA SER A 197 -14.10 21.95 -17.06
C SER A 197 -15.09 22.40 -18.12
N ILE A 198 -16.22 21.72 -18.22
CA ILE A 198 -17.31 22.10 -19.13
C ILE A 198 -17.88 23.48 -18.75
N ARG A 199 -17.95 23.79 -17.43
CA ARG A 199 -18.39 25.09 -16.89
C ARG A 199 -17.49 26.25 -17.31
N LYS A 200 -16.19 26.00 -17.49
CA LYS A 200 -15.22 26.99 -17.98
C LYS A 200 -14.98 26.87 -19.49
N PHE A 201 -15.95 26.40 -20.27
CA PHE A 201 -15.86 26.27 -21.72
C PHE A 201 -14.67 25.38 -22.16
N LEU A 202 -14.55 24.19 -21.58
CA LEU A 202 -13.48 23.21 -21.84
C LEU A 202 -12.06 23.70 -21.51
N ARG A 203 -11.91 24.82 -20.80
CA ARG A 203 -10.61 25.28 -20.30
C ARG A 203 -10.03 24.28 -19.30
N LYS A 204 -8.70 24.14 -19.35
CA LYS A 204 -7.93 23.38 -18.38
C LYS A 204 -8.00 24.07 -17.02
N GLU A 205 -8.22 23.28 -15.98
CA GLU A 205 -8.20 23.68 -14.58
C GLU A 205 -7.23 22.74 -13.86
N GLU A 206 -6.23 23.33 -13.21
CA GLU A 206 -5.34 22.60 -12.31
C GLU A 206 -6.07 22.35 -10.99
N PHE A 207 -5.96 21.14 -10.47
CA PHE A 207 -6.39 20.79 -9.13
C PHE A 207 -5.37 19.86 -8.49
N ASP A 208 -5.20 20.01 -7.19
CA ASP A 208 -4.28 19.20 -6.40
C ASP A 208 -5.01 17.95 -5.89
N VAL A 209 -4.41 16.78 -6.13
CA VAL A 209 -4.88 15.51 -5.58
C VAL A 209 -3.86 15.01 -4.56
N PRO A 210 -4.26 14.80 -3.29
CA PRO A 210 -3.37 14.21 -2.31
C PRO A 210 -3.11 12.74 -2.66
N ILE A 211 -1.84 12.36 -2.69
CA ILE A 211 -1.37 11.00 -2.98
C ILE A 211 -0.62 10.43 -1.78
N PHE A 212 -0.88 9.15 -1.48
CA PHE A 212 -0.06 8.35 -0.58
C PHE A 212 1.14 7.81 -1.36
N GLN A 213 2.35 8.27 -1.03
CA GLN A 213 3.58 7.85 -1.73
C GLN A 213 3.89 6.38 -1.47
N ARG A 214 3.59 5.90 -0.26
CA ARG A 214 3.63 4.50 0.14
C ARG A 214 2.35 4.18 0.89
N LEU A 215 1.65 3.15 0.47
CA LEU A 215 0.43 2.69 1.11
C LEU A 215 0.54 1.18 1.35
N PHE A 216 0.41 0.77 2.59
CA PHE A 216 0.47 -0.61 3.04
C PHE A 216 -0.92 -1.05 3.46
N ILE A 217 -1.27 -2.28 3.09
CA ILE A 217 -2.48 -2.96 3.57
C ILE A 217 -2.13 -4.39 3.96
N MET A 218 -2.64 -4.80 5.12
CA MET A 218 -2.65 -6.18 5.57
C MET A 218 -4.04 -6.57 6.00
N PHE A 219 -4.53 -7.71 5.50
CA PHE A 219 -5.88 -8.16 5.81
C PHE A 219 -6.00 -9.68 5.91
N LYS A 220 -6.98 -10.10 6.71
CA LYS A 220 -7.48 -11.48 6.78
C LYS A 220 -9.00 -11.46 6.61
N LEU A 221 -9.53 -12.38 5.83
CA LEU A 221 -10.99 -12.48 5.64
C LEU A 221 -11.62 -13.26 6.78
N LYS A 222 -12.84 -12.87 7.17
CA LYS A 222 -13.64 -13.64 8.14
C LYS A 222 -13.85 -15.07 7.65
N PRO A 223 -13.99 -16.07 8.55
CA PRO A 223 -14.47 -17.38 8.17
C PRO A 223 -15.86 -17.34 7.54
N PHE A 224 -16.13 -18.25 6.61
CA PHE A 224 -17.40 -18.30 5.88
C PHE A 224 -18.59 -18.42 6.82
N GLU A 225 -18.51 -19.33 7.79
CA GLU A 225 -19.56 -19.59 8.78
C GLU A 225 -19.88 -18.36 9.62
N THR A 226 -18.86 -17.67 10.15
CA THR A 226 -19.03 -16.42 10.90
C THR A 226 -19.76 -15.36 10.08
N ARG A 227 -19.45 -15.24 8.78
CA ARG A 227 -20.13 -14.28 7.90
C ARG A 227 -21.58 -14.69 7.62
N VAL A 228 -21.88 -15.99 7.52
CA VAL A 228 -23.25 -16.49 7.38
C VAL A 228 -24.09 -16.11 8.60
N GLU A 229 -23.58 -16.32 9.81
CA GLU A 229 -24.26 -15.96 11.05
C GLU A 229 -24.52 -14.45 11.17
N GLU A 230 -23.55 -13.62 10.80
CA GLU A 230 -23.72 -12.17 10.75
C GLU A 230 -24.83 -11.77 9.76
N VAL A 231 -24.82 -12.33 8.55
CA VAL A 231 -25.84 -12.03 7.54
C VAL A 231 -27.22 -12.51 7.97
N MET A 232 -27.33 -13.66 8.63
CA MET A 232 -28.60 -14.12 9.22
C MET A 232 -29.13 -13.12 10.25
N ARG A 233 -28.25 -12.60 11.12
CA ARG A 233 -28.62 -11.64 12.15
C ARG A 233 -29.01 -10.27 11.58
N GLU A 234 -28.23 -9.76 10.64
CA GLU A 234 -28.46 -8.45 10.00
C GLU A 234 -29.70 -8.44 9.12
N LYS A 235 -29.87 -9.46 8.26
CA LYS A 235 -30.94 -9.52 7.27
C LYS A 235 -32.18 -10.28 7.75
N LYS A 236 -32.13 -10.86 8.96
CA LYS A 236 -33.20 -11.70 9.54
C LYS A 236 -33.69 -12.76 8.54
N CYS A 237 -32.76 -13.38 7.82
CA CYS A 237 -33.06 -14.37 6.79
C CYS A 237 -32.68 -15.79 7.23
N ASN A 238 -33.18 -16.79 6.49
CA ASN A 238 -32.82 -18.18 6.74
C ASN A 238 -31.35 -18.46 6.34
N ARG A 239 -30.78 -19.53 6.91
CA ARG A 239 -29.38 -19.93 6.67
C ARG A 239 -29.06 -20.11 5.18
N ALA A 240 -29.93 -20.78 4.43
CA ALA A 240 -29.73 -21.00 3.00
C ALA A 240 -29.66 -19.68 2.18
N SER A 241 -30.46 -18.67 2.53
CA SER A 241 -30.40 -17.35 1.88
C SER A 241 -29.14 -16.58 2.28
N ALA A 242 -28.71 -16.70 3.54
CA ALA A 242 -27.45 -16.12 4.01
C ALA A 242 -26.24 -16.76 3.32
N GLU A 243 -26.16 -18.09 3.27
CA GLU A 243 -25.11 -18.85 2.57
C GLU A 243 -25.02 -18.43 1.09
N LYS A 244 -26.15 -18.34 0.38
CA LYS A 244 -26.17 -17.88 -1.01
C LYS A 244 -25.66 -16.44 -1.17
N THR A 245 -25.94 -15.58 -0.19
CA THR A 245 -25.47 -14.19 -0.18
C THR A 245 -23.96 -14.14 0.03
N VAL A 246 -23.44 -14.85 1.03
CA VAL A 246 -22.01 -14.91 1.35
C VAL A 246 -21.24 -15.55 0.19
N GLN A 247 -21.73 -16.66 -0.37
CA GLN A 247 -21.13 -17.30 -1.54
C GLN A 247 -21.06 -16.36 -2.73
N ARG A 248 -22.12 -15.59 -2.99
CA ARG A 248 -22.10 -14.59 -4.06
C ARG A 248 -21.05 -13.51 -3.80
N ALA A 249 -20.91 -13.02 -2.57
CA ALA A 249 -19.87 -12.06 -2.22
C ALA A 249 -18.46 -12.65 -2.40
N ARG A 250 -18.22 -13.90 -1.98
CA ARG A 250 -16.96 -14.62 -2.20
C ARG A 250 -16.62 -14.79 -3.66
N ASN A 251 -17.61 -15.08 -4.51
CA ASN A 251 -17.39 -15.24 -5.95
C ASN A 251 -17.00 -13.93 -6.66
N HIS A 252 -17.21 -12.75 -6.04
CA HIS A 252 -16.72 -11.48 -6.58
C HIS A 252 -15.27 -11.19 -6.20
N MET A 253 -14.66 -11.98 -5.31
CA MET A 253 -13.24 -11.87 -4.98
C MET A 253 -12.38 -12.47 -6.10
N PRO A 254 -11.14 -11.97 -6.27
CA PRO A 254 -10.15 -12.60 -7.11
C PRO A 254 -9.98 -14.09 -6.79
N PRO A 255 -9.85 -14.97 -7.80
CA PRO A 255 -9.59 -16.38 -7.58
C PRO A 255 -8.26 -16.56 -6.85
N GLY A 256 -8.23 -17.45 -5.85
CA GLY A 256 -7.03 -17.72 -5.03
C GLY A 256 -7.01 -17.00 -3.68
N ILE A 257 -7.96 -16.09 -3.40
CA ILE A 257 -8.08 -15.50 -2.07
C ILE A 257 -8.81 -16.46 -1.12
N SER A 258 -8.16 -16.83 -0.03
CA SER A 258 -8.64 -17.77 1.00
C SER A 258 -8.77 -17.07 2.34
N GLU A 259 -9.74 -17.50 3.16
CA GLU A 259 -9.90 -17.03 4.55
C GLU A 259 -8.82 -17.57 5.50
N LYS A 260 -8.12 -18.63 5.11
CA LYS A 260 -7.03 -19.21 5.91
C LYS A 260 -5.79 -18.31 5.92
N ASN A 261 -5.56 -17.55 4.85
CA ASN A 261 -4.33 -16.82 4.60
C ASN A 261 -4.41 -15.38 5.13
N ILE A 262 -3.25 -14.77 5.32
CA ILE A 262 -3.10 -13.34 5.60
C ILE A 262 -2.45 -12.74 4.35
N TYR A 263 -2.97 -11.62 3.87
CA TYR A 263 -2.47 -10.96 2.66
C TYR A 263 -1.80 -9.65 3.04
N LEU A 264 -0.61 -9.42 2.52
CA LEU A 264 0.11 -8.15 2.67
C LEU A 264 0.33 -7.57 1.28
N LYS A 265 0.03 -6.28 1.11
CA LYS A 265 0.34 -5.55 -0.13
C LYS A 265 0.93 -4.19 0.19
N LEU A 266 1.94 -3.81 -0.59
CA LEU A 266 2.56 -2.51 -0.52
C LEU A 266 2.44 -1.83 -1.88
N PHE A 267 1.96 -0.59 -1.87
CA PHE A 267 1.71 0.22 -3.05
C PHE A 267 2.51 1.52 -3.01
N LYS A 268 2.61 2.18 -4.16
CA LYS A 268 3.19 3.50 -4.32
C LYS A 268 2.25 4.46 -5.03
N ASN A 269 2.33 5.74 -4.67
CA ASN A 269 1.66 6.85 -5.36
C ASN A 269 0.16 6.60 -5.59
N ILE A 270 -0.55 6.13 -4.57
CA ILE A 270 -2.00 5.89 -4.65
C ILE A 270 -2.73 7.21 -4.37
N PRO A 271 -3.54 7.72 -5.31
CA PRO A 271 -4.40 8.86 -5.05
C PRO A 271 -5.36 8.54 -3.91
N ARG A 272 -5.58 9.50 -3.02
CA ARG A 272 -6.49 9.31 -1.90
C ARG A 272 -7.91 8.97 -2.33
N THR A 273 -8.38 9.56 -3.43
CA THR A 273 -9.71 9.29 -4.01
C THR A 273 -9.85 7.86 -4.52
N ASP A 274 -8.73 7.17 -4.74
CA ASP A 274 -8.67 5.88 -5.41
C ASP A 274 -8.14 4.78 -4.47
N VAL A 275 -8.14 5.04 -3.16
CA VAL A 275 -7.76 4.05 -2.12
C VAL A 275 -8.62 2.78 -2.23
N GLU A 276 -9.87 2.90 -2.69
CA GLU A 276 -10.76 1.76 -2.91
C GLU A 276 -10.17 0.72 -3.87
N MET A 277 -9.28 1.13 -4.77
CA MET A 277 -8.73 0.25 -5.79
C MET A 277 -7.76 -0.80 -5.22
N ILE A 278 -7.26 -0.61 -3.99
CA ILE A 278 -6.31 -1.54 -3.37
C ILE A 278 -6.98 -2.76 -2.76
N PHE A 279 -8.30 -2.68 -2.52
CA PHE A 279 -9.05 -3.75 -1.88
C PHE A 279 -9.43 -4.85 -2.89
N PRO A 280 -9.44 -6.12 -2.45
CA PRO A 280 -9.81 -7.23 -3.31
C PRO A 280 -11.32 -7.31 -3.62
N ASN A 281 -12.18 -6.75 -2.77
CA ASN A 281 -13.64 -6.82 -2.88
C ASN A 281 -14.29 -5.55 -3.44
N THR A 282 -13.56 -4.81 -4.27
CA THR A 282 -14.04 -3.53 -4.79
C THR A 282 -15.10 -3.75 -5.86
N GLU A 283 -16.32 -3.30 -5.57
CA GLU A 283 -17.45 -3.36 -6.50
C GLU A 283 -17.58 -2.06 -7.27
N VAL A 284 -17.57 -2.14 -8.60
CA VAL A 284 -17.87 -0.99 -9.46
C VAL A 284 -19.37 -0.72 -9.46
N ARG A 285 -19.77 0.42 -8.90
CA ARG A 285 -21.11 0.99 -9.02
C ARG A 285 -21.12 2.08 -10.08
N PHE A 286 -22.18 2.08 -10.87
CA PHE A 286 -22.40 3.14 -11.83
C PHE A 286 -23.03 4.34 -11.13
N ARG A 287 -22.44 5.51 -11.38
CA ARG A 287 -22.99 6.79 -10.99
C ARG A 287 -24.42 6.94 -11.53
N SER A 288 -25.32 7.53 -10.75
CA SER A 288 -26.72 7.78 -11.14
C SER A 288 -26.84 8.54 -12.46
N LEU A 289 -25.89 9.44 -12.74
CA LEU A 289 -25.82 10.19 -13.99
C LEU A 289 -25.25 9.39 -15.16
N ASP A 290 -24.38 8.41 -14.93
CA ASP A 290 -23.98 7.47 -15.99
C ASP A 290 -25.12 6.51 -16.33
N LYS A 291 -25.94 6.11 -15.34
CA LYS A 291 -27.20 5.41 -15.59
C LYS A 291 -28.14 6.26 -16.45
N LEU A 292 -28.22 7.57 -16.18
CA LEU A 292 -29.00 8.51 -16.98
C LEU A 292 -28.40 8.72 -18.37
N ARG A 293 -27.08 8.90 -18.51
CA ARG A 293 -26.39 9.10 -19.79
C ARG A 293 -26.46 7.85 -20.66
N LEU A 294 -26.36 6.66 -20.08
CA LEU A 294 -26.66 5.39 -20.77
C LEU A 294 -28.13 5.31 -21.17
N GLY A 295 -29.04 5.84 -20.36
CA GLY A 295 -30.44 6.04 -20.73
C GLY A 295 -30.65 7.04 -21.88
N VAL A 296 -29.86 8.12 -21.92
CA VAL A 296 -29.95 9.20 -22.91
C VAL A 296 -29.26 8.82 -24.23
N THR A 297 -28.10 8.17 -24.23
CA THR A 297 -27.48 7.60 -25.44
C THR A 297 -28.29 6.43 -25.99
N ALA A 298 -28.99 5.68 -25.14
CA ALA A 298 -30.01 4.72 -25.58
C ALA A 298 -31.17 5.39 -26.35
N SER A 299 -31.46 6.67 -26.07
CA SER A 299 -32.43 7.46 -26.85
C SER A 299 -31.84 8.27 -28.02
N GLY A 300 -30.50 8.43 -28.09
CA GLY A 300 -29.84 9.33 -29.05
C GLY A 300 -29.14 8.66 -30.24
N GLY A 301 -28.85 7.36 -30.17
CA GLY A 301 -28.15 6.63 -31.25
C GLY A 301 -29.02 6.11 -32.39
N LEU A 302 -30.34 6.27 -32.30
CA LEU A 302 -31.29 6.07 -33.37
C LEU A 302 -32.23 7.26 -33.31
N GLY A 303 -32.34 8.02 -34.39
CA GLY A 303 -33.40 9.02 -34.50
C GLY A 303 -34.74 8.38 -34.09
N MET A 304 -35.49 9.08 -33.23
CA MET A 304 -36.76 8.70 -32.60
C MET A 304 -36.69 8.21 -31.13
N GLY A 305 -36.71 9.16 -30.19
CA GLY A 305 -37.45 8.93 -28.94
C GLY A 305 -38.93 8.67 -29.23
N ALA A 306 -39.63 7.90 -28.39
CA ALA A 306 -41.06 7.51 -28.40
C ALA A 306 -41.69 7.05 -29.74
N PHE A 307 -41.53 7.80 -30.84
CA PHE A 307 -42.00 7.55 -32.20
C PHE A 307 -41.44 6.28 -32.84
N GLY A 308 -40.20 5.87 -32.53
CA GLY A 308 -39.58 4.66 -33.08
C GLY A 308 -40.05 3.38 -32.39
N ALA A 309 -40.43 3.50 -31.12
CA ALA A 309 -41.10 2.43 -30.38
C ALA A 309 -42.56 2.30 -30.81
N ALA A 310 -43.26 3.40 -31.07
CA ALA A 310 -44.65 3.40 -31.55
C ALA A 310 -44.82 2.63 -32.87
N GLY A 311 -43.91 2.81 -33.84
CA GLY A 311 -43.94 2.06 -35.11
C GLY A 311 -43.74 0.55 -34.94
N LYS A 312 -42.95 0.11 -33.95
CA LYS A 312 -42.74 -1.31 -33.64
C LYS A 312 -43.88 -1.91 -32.81
N ILE A 313 -44.50 -1.13 -31.94
CA ILE A 313 -45.69 -1.55 -31.17
C ILE A 313 -46.91 -1.69 -32.10
N ALA A 314 -47.04 -0.83 -33.11
CA ALA A 314 -48.07 -0.98 -34.13
C ALA A 314 -47.90 -2.29 -34.95
N LEU A 315 -46.67 -2.72 -35.21
CA LEU A 315 -46.36 -3.98 -35.89
C LEU A 315 -46.62 -5.23 -35.03
N LEU A 316 -46.64 -5.11 -33.70
CA LEU A 316 -47.07 -6.19 -32.80
C LEU A 316 -48.58 -6.48 -32.94
N ALA A 317 -49.37 -5.49 -33.35
CA ALA A 317 -50.83 -5.58 -33.43
C ALA A 317 -51.35 -6.00 -34.82
N SER A 318 -50.49 -6.04 -35.86
CA SER A 318 -50.94 -6.17 -37.26
C SER A 318 -50.72 -7.55 -37.91
N ASN A 319 -49.69 -8.31 -37.52
CA ASN A 319 -49.45 -9.68 -38.02
C ASN A 319 -48.51 -10.48 -37.09
N PRO A 320 -48.76 -11.78 -36.81
CA PRO A 320 -47.88 -12.62 -35.98
C PRO A 320 -46.39 -12.64 -36.41
N ILE A 321 -46.10 -12.60 -37.71
CA ILE A 321 -44.72 -12.60 -38.24
C ILE A 321 -44.05 -11.24 -37.99
N ALA A 322 -44.80 -10.15 -38.19
CA ALA A 322 -44.33 -8.80 -37.89
C ALA A 322 -44.11 -8.60 -36.38
N ALA A 323 -44.98 -9.20 -35.56
CA ALA A 323 -44.85 -9.19 -34.12
C ALA A 323 -43.59 -9.94 -33.65
N ALA A 324 -43.30 -11.12 -34.22
CA ALA A 324 -42.08 -11.86 -33.95
C ALA A 324 -40.82 -11.07 -34.35
N GLY A 325 -40.84 -10.41 -35.51
CA GLY A 325 -39.75 -9.53 -35.97
C GLY A 325 -39.55 -8.31 -35.06
N ALA A 326 -40.63 -7.70 -34.58
CA ALA A 326 -40.58 -6.58 -33.63
C ALA A 326 -40.00 -7.02 -32.26
N LEU A 327 -40.43 -8.18 -31.73
CA LEU A 327 -39.88 -8.75 -30.49
C LEU A 327 -38.40 -9.11 -30.62
N ALA A 328 -37.99 -9.74 -31.72
CA ALA A 328 -36.59 -10.06 -31.99
C ALA A 328 -35.75 -8.77 -32.13
N GLY A 329 -36.28 -7.74 -32.80
CA GLY A 329 -35.62 -6.45 -32.94
C GLY A 329 -35.47 -5.69 -31.62
N LEU A 330 -36.49 -5.70 -30.77
CA LEU A 330 -36.44 -5.10 -29.42
C LEU A 330 -35.49 -5.90 -28.51
N GLY A 331 -35.55 -7.23 -28.56
CA GLY A 331 -34.64 -8.11 -27.82
C GLY A 331 -33.18 -7.91 -28.22
N GLY A 332 -32.89 -7.76 -29.52
CA GLY A 332 -31.54 -7.49 -30.01
C GLY A 332 -30.99 -6.13 -29.57
N ILE A 333 -31.84 -5.09 -29.49
CA ILE A 333 -31.46 -3.78 -28.97
C ILE A 333 -31.20 -3.85 -27.46
N ALA A 334 -32.08 -4.49 -26.69
CA ALA A 334 -31.90 -4.70 -25.25
C ALA A 334 -30.62 -5.50 -24.95
N ALA A 335 -30.35 -6.56 -25.73
CA ALA A 335 -29.12 -7.35 -25.61
C ALA A 335 -27.87 -6.53 -25.94
N ARG A 336 -27.88 -5.73 -27.02
CA ARG A 336 -26.77 -4.83 -27.38
C ARG A 336 -26.52 -3.79 -26.28
N GLN A 337 -27.58 -3.25 -25.68
CA GLN A 337 -27.49 -2.29 -24.59
C GLN A 337 -26.89 -2.92 -23.33
N ALA A 338 -27.34 -4.12 -22.97
CA ALA A 338 -26.76 -4.89 -21.87
C ALA A 338 -25.27 -5.21 -22.13
N MET A 339 -24.92 -5.61 -23.35
CA MET A 339 -23.51 -5.84 -23.73
C MET A 339 -22.67 -4.56 -23.62
N GLY A 340 -23.19 -3.41 -24.05
CA GLY A 340 -22.50 -2.12 -23.88
C GLY A 340 -22.20 -1.81 -22.41
N PHE A 341 -23.15 -2.10 -21.52
CA PHE A 341 -22.99 -1.96 -20.07
C PHE A 341 -21.89 -2.88 -19.52
N PHE A 342 -21.93 -4.18 -19.88
CA PHE A 342 -20.92 -5.15 -19.44
C PHE A 342 -19.52 -4.81 -19.99
N ASN A 343 -19.43 -4.40 -21.26
CA ASN A 343 -18.18 -4.01 -21.90
C ASN A 343 -17.56 -2.77 -21.24
N GLN A 344 -18.39 -1.80 -20.85
CA GLN A 344 -17.91 -0.61 -20.15
C GLN A 344 -17.37 -0.98 -18.76
N LYS A 345 -18.13 -1.75 -17.98
CA LYS A 345 -17.67 -2.25 -16.66
C LYS A 345 -16.35 -3.02 -16.78
N GLN A 346 -16.25 -3.91 -17.76
CA GLN A 346 -15.05 -4.72 -17.98
C GLN A 346 -13.84 -3.86 -18.37
N ARG A 347 -14.01 -2.88 -19.26
CA ARG A 347 -12.94 -1.95 -19.63
C ARG A 347 -12.40 -1.20 -18.41
N TYR A 348 -13.28 -0.73 -17.54
CA TYR A 348 -12.86 -0.06 -16.31
C TYR A 348 -12.09 -0.97 -15.36
N MET A 349 -12.56 -2.20 -15.15
CA MET A 349 -11.81 -3.17 -14.34
C MET A 349 -10.41 -3.44 -14.91
N VAL A 350 -10.28 -3.50 -16.24
CA VAL A 350 -8.97 -3.66 -16.90
C VAL A 350 -8.08 -2.44 -16.65
N VAL A 351 -8.59 -1.22 -16.80
CA VAL A 351 -7.81 0.01 -16.54
C VAL A 351 -7.39 0.08 -15.07
N MET A 352 -8.30 -0.23 -14.14
CA MET A 352 -7.99 -0.28 -12.71
C MET A 352 -6.90 -1.30 -12.39
N ALA A 353 -6.99 -2.51 -12.94
CA ALA A 353 -5.98 -3.54 -12.75
C ALA A 353 -4.62 -3.14 -13.35
N GLN A 354 -4.62 -2.49 -14.52
CA GLN A 354 -3.40 -1.96 -15.14
C GLN A 354 -2.75 -0.86 -14.31
N ASN A 355 -3.53 0.06 -13.75
CA ASN A 355 -3.01 1.08 -12.84
C ASN A 355 -2.44 0.42 -11.58
N LEU A 356 -3.18 -0.50 -10.97
CA LEU A 356 -2.72 -1.19 -9.77
C LEU A 356 -1.40 -1.95 -10.00
N TYR A 357 -1.18 -2.51 -11.20
CA TYR A 357 0.08 -3.14 -11.57
C TYR A 357 1.29 -2.19 -11.43
N PHE A 358 1.18 -0.95 -11.91
CA PHE A 358 2.28 0.02 -11.81
C PHE A 358 2.43 0.63 -10.41
N HIS A 359 1.36 0.61 -9.62
CA HIS A 359 1.39 1.06 -8.23
C HIS A 359 1.81 -0.04 -7.25
N THR A 360 1.75 -1.32 -7.61
CA THR A 360 2.18 -2.42 -6.71
C THR A 360 3.70 -2.43 -6.57
N MET A 361 4.18 -2.47 -5.32
CA MET A 361 5.59 -2.43 -4.98
C MET A 361 6.13 -3.75 -4.43
N ALA A 362 5.30 -4.53 -3.74
CA ALA A 362 5.60 -5.83 -3.17
C ALA A 362 4.31 -6.49 -2.68
N ASP A 363 4.31 -7.82 -2.63
CA ASP A 363 3.23 -8.66 -2.11
C ASP A 363 3.78 -9.65 -1.07
N ASN A 364 2.96 -9.96 -0.06
CA ASN A 364 3.18 -11.01 0.96
C ASN A 364 4.59 -10.96 1.58
N ARG A 365 5.38 -12.04 1.49
CA ARG A 365 6.75 -12.11 2.02
C ARG A 365 7.66 -10.99 1.49
N GLY A 366 7.47 -10.60 0.23
CA GLY A 366 8.19 -9.48 -0.38
C GLY A 366 7.93 -8.15 0.32
N VAL A 367 6.74 -7.97 0.93
CA VAL A 367 6.45 -6.78 1.73
C VAL A 367 7.26 -6.79 3.02
N ILE A 368 7.29 -7.92 3.73
CA ILE A 368 8.01 -8.08 5.00
C ILE A 368 9.51 -7.76 4.81
N LEU A 369 10.12 -8.37 3.79
CA LEU A 369 11.52 -8.10 3.41
C LEU A 369 11.77 -6.61 3.17
N LYS A 370 10.85 -5.95 2.45
CA LYS A 370 11.00 -4.56 2.06
C LYS A 370 10.80 -3.59 3.23
N ILE A 371 9.85 -3.84 4.14
CA ILE A 371 9.65 -2.98 5.31
C ILE A 371 10.78 -3.15 6.33
N ALA A 372 11.27 -4.38 6.54
CA ALA A 372 12.39 -4.64 7.44
C ALA A 372 13.67 -3.93 6.97
N ALA A 373 14.01 -4.06 5.69
CA ALA A 373 15.16 -3.37 5.11
C ALA A 373 15.02 -1.83 5.19
N ARG A 374 13.79 -1.30 5.12
CA ARG A 374 13.55 0.14 5.23
C ARG A 374 13.60 0.63 6.67
N GLY A 375 13.09 -0.13 7.64
CA GLY A 375 13.24 0.19 9.06
C GLY A 375 14.71 0.28 9.47
N ALA A 376 15.52 -0.72 9.06
CA ALA A 376 16.97 -0.69 9.31
C ALA A 376 17.66 0.54 8.69
N GLU A 377 17.24 0.95 7.48
CA GLU A 377 17.80 2.14 6.82
C GLU A 377 17.38 3.43 7.54
N GLU A 378 16.15 3.57 8.01
CA GLU A 378 15.71 4.74 8.78
C GLU A 378 16.44 4.85 10.12
N ASP A 379 16.44 3.78 10.93
CA ASP A 379 17.11 3.77 12.24
C ASP A 379 18.58 4.17 12.11
N LEU A 380 19.29 3.64 11.11
CA LEU A 380 20.69 3.96 10.86
C LEU A 380 20.88 5.45 10.54
N LYS A 381 20.02 6.05 9.71
CA LYS A 381 20.15 7.46 9.33
C LYS A 381 19.96 8.36 10.54
N GLU A 382 19.00 8.05 11.39
CA GLU A 382 18.75 8.79 12.61
C GLU A 382 19.95 8.73 13.55
N GLU A 383 20.53 7.54 13.72
CA GLU A 383 21.73 7.34 14.55
C GLU A 383 22.96 8.03 14.00
N MET A 384 23.18 7.98 12.69
CA MET A 384 24.29 8.68 12.04
C MET A 384 24.19 10.20 12.25
N LEU A 385 22.99 10.76 12.15
CA LEU A 385 22.73 12.18 12.37
C LEU A 385 22.97 12.55 13.84
N LEU A 386 22.36 11.82 14.77
CA LEU A 386 22.49 12.09 16.20
C LEU A 386 23.93 11.92 16.69
N TYR A 387 24.58 10.80 16.34
CA TYR A 387 25.98 10.54 16.71
C TYR A 387 26.91 11.64 16.19
N SER A 388 26.68 12.16 14.97
CA SER A 388 27.50 13.23 14.40
C SER A 388 27.48 14.52 15.22
N VAL A 389 26.40 14.77 15.97
CA VAL A 389 26.30 15.91 16.90
C VAL A 389 26.95 15.55 18.24
N LEU A 390 26.53 14.44 18.85
CA LEU A 390 26.98 14.03 20.19
C LEU A 390 28.48 13.70 20.27
N ALA A 391 29.12 13.34 19.15
CA ALA A 391 30.56 13.08 19.12
C ALA A 391 31.41 14.36 19.04
N LYS A 392 30.80 15.52 18.77
CA LYS A 392 31.50 16.80 18.53
C LYS A 392 31.20 17.84 19.62
N GLU A 393 30.03 17.75 20.23
CA GLU A 393 29.57 18.70 21.22
C GLU A 393 29.23 17.98 22.52
N LYS A 394 29.54 18.63 23.64
CA LYS A 394 29.05 18.16 24.95
C LYS A 394 27.57 18.49 25.02
N ALA A 395 26.74 17.47 25.25
CA ALA A 395 25.30 17.60 25.31
C ALA A 395 24.76 16.96 26.60
N THR A 396 23.66 17.50 27.08
CA THR A 396 22.86 16.95 28.16
C THR A 396 21.48 16.55 27.65
N ARG A 397 20.74 15.78 28.46
CA ARG A 397 19.36 15.42 28.14
C ARG A 397 18.45 16.65 27.95
N ALA A 398 18.73 17.76 28.61
CA ALA A 398 17.99 19.01 28.43
C ALA A 398 18.22 19.66 27.05
N ASP A 399 19.32 19.33 26.37
CA ASP A 399 19.68 19.90 25.07
C ASP A 399 19.03 19.15 23.90
N LEU A 400 18.42 17.97 24.13
CA LEU A 400 17.83 17.13 23.09
C LEU A 400 16.85 17.88 22.16
N PRO A 401 15.91 18.71 22.65
CA PRO A 401 15.01 19.45 21.76
C PRO A 401 15.75 20.45 20.85
N SER A 402 16.89 20.97 21.31
CA SER A 402 17.70 21.91 20.50
C SER A 402 18.56 21.16 19.48
N ILE A 403 19.07 19.97 19.84
CA ILE A 403 19.79 19.08 18.93
C ILE A 403 18.86 18.58 17.82
N ASP A 404 17.64 18.18 18.18
CA ASP A 404 16.58 17.79 17.27
C ASP A 404 16.34 18.86 16.19
N LEU A 405 16.04 20.09 16.62
CA LEU A 405 15.84 21.23 15.73
C LEU A 405 17.08 21.55 14.87
N ALA A 406 18.29 21.36 15.41
CA ALA A 406 19.52 21.56 14.66
C ALA A 406 19.69 20.51 13.54
N ILE A 407 19.33 19.25 13.79
CA ILE A 407 19.33 18.17 12.81
C ILE A 407 18.27 18.43 11.72
N GLU A 408 17.05 18.80 12.10
CA GLU A 408 15.99 19.17 11.15
C GLU A 408 16.40 20.35 10.26
N SER A 409 17.03 21.37 10.86
CA SER A 409 17.57 22.54 10.15
C SER A 409 18.69 22.15 9.19
N TYR A 410 19.56 21.22 9.59
CA TYR A 410 20.61 20.67 8.73
C TYR A 410 20.02 19.94 7.51
N LEU A 411 19.01 19.09 7.72
CA LEU A 411 18.33 18.36 6.65
C LEU A 411 17.62 19.31 5.68
N THR A 412 16.95 20.34 6.22
CA THR A 412 16.28 21.37 5.43
C THR A 412 17.29 22.17 4.59
N ARG A 413 18.38 22.66 5.18
CA ARG A 413 19.38 23.48 4.48
C ARG A 413 20.15 22.70 3.42
N THR A 414 20.43 21.42 3.69
CA THR A 414 21.33 20.61 2.87
C THR A 414 20.59 19.87 1.76
N PHE A 415 19.37 19.38 2.04
CA PHE A 415 18.60 18.55 1.11
C PHE A 415 17.26 19.18 0.71
N GLY A 416 16.84 20.29 1.33
CA GLY A 416 15.55 20.93 1.05
C GLY A 416 14.35 20.19 1.63
N ILE A 417 14.57 19.26 2.57
CA ILE A 417 13.54 18.39 3.12
C ILE A 417 13.17 18.86 4.52
N LYS A 418 11.88 19.00 4.78
CA LYS A 418 11.33 19.23 6.12
C LYS A 418 10.89 17.90 6.72
N VAL A 419 11.49 17.51 7.84
CA VAL A 419 11.13 16.29 8.58
C VAL A 419 10.89 16.63 10.06
N ASP A 420 10.20 15.74 10.76
CA ASP A 420 10.06 15.68 12.21
C ASP A 420 11.05 14.62 12.71
N PHE A 421 12.16 15.02 13.31
CA PHE A 421 13.20 14.05 13.68
C PHE A 421 12.85 13.31 14.99
N GLU A 422 13.07 11.99 15.06
CA GLU A 422 12.81 11.20 16.27
C GLU A 422 14.11 10.97 17.05
N ILE A 423 14.52 11.98 17.81
CA ILE A 423 15.80 11.94 18.54
C ILE A 423 15.85 10.89 19.65
N ASP A 424 14.76 10.68 20.38
CA ASP A 424 14.72 9.79 21.55
C ASP A 424 14.97 8.33 21.17
N ASP A 425 14.32 7.84 20.11
CA ASP A 425 14.47 6.47 19.62
C ASP A 425 15.91 6.20 19.15
N ALA A 426 16.52 7.14 18.45
CA ALA A 426 17.90 7.05 18.01
C ALA A 426 18.88 7.06 19.20
N LEU A 427 18.62 7.89 20.21
CA LEU A 427 19.42 7.95 21.43
C LEU A 427 19.35 6.63 22.20
N ASP A 428 18.16 6.09 22.40
CA ASP A 428 17.93 4.84 23.11
C ASP A 428 18.67 3.66 22.43
N ARG A 429 18.70 3.63 21.10
CA ARG A 429 19.46 2.61 20.35
C ARG A 429 20.97 2.78 20.53
N LEU A 430 21.50 4.02 20.48
CA LEU A 430 22.92 4.30 20.72
C LEU A 430 23.35 3.97 22.17
N ILE A 431 22.47 4.22 23.15
CA ILE A 431 22.70 3.87 24.56
C ILE A 431 22.67 2.35 24.75
N ARG A 432 21.64 1.69 24.21
CA ARG A 432 21.53 0.22 24.24
C ARG A 432 22.76 -0.44 23.62
N ASP A 433 23.35 0.21 22.63
CA ASP A 433 24.54 -0.30 22.00
C ASP A 433 25.85 -0.04 22.72
N GLY A 434 25.87 0.80 23.76
CA GLY A 434 27.08 1.19 24.47
C GLY A 434 27.91 2.26 23.76
N ILE A 435 27.35 2.89 22.71
CA ILE A 435 28.02 3.97 21.97
C ILE A 435 27.91 5.29 22.71
N VAL A 436 26.78 5.51 23.38
CA VAL A 436 26.50 6.67 24.22
C VAL A 436 26.20 6.18 25.63
N VAL A 437 26.72 6.88 26.64
CA VAL A 437 26.38 6.64 28.05
C VAL A 437 25.78 7.91 28.62
N GLU A 438 24.60 7.79 29.23
CA GLU A 438 23.99 8.87 30.01
C GLU A 438 24.48 8.78 31.46
N ASN A 439 25.14 9.84 31.93
CA ASN A 439 25.56 9.96 33.31
C ASN A 439 24.41 10.37 34.23
N ALA A 440 24.58 10.22 35.55
CA ALA A 440 23.56 10.56 36.54
C ALA A 440 23.16 12.06 36.55
N ASP A 441 24.01 12.94 36.02
CA ASP A 441 23.73 14.36 35.85
C ASP A 441 23.02 14.69 34.53
N GLY A 442 22.69 13.67 33.72
CA GLY A 442 22.07 13.79 32.41
C GLY A 442 23.04 14.19 31.30
N THR A 443 24.36 14.20 31.55
CA THR A 443 25.36 14.43 30.50
C THR A 443 25.57 13.18 29.65
N PHE A 444 25.69 13.37 28.34
CA PHE A 444 26.00 12.27 27.42
C PHE A 444 27.51 12.17 27.17
N VAL A 445 28.04 10.97 27.33
CA VAL A 445 29.41 10.61 26.97
C VAL A 445 29.37 9.69 25.77
N THR A 446 29.85 10.18 24.63
CA THR A 446 29.87 9.45 23.36
C THR A 446 31.25 8.89 23.09
N LEU A 447 31.34 7.62 22.69
CA LEU A 447 32.61 7.05 22.25
C LEU A 447 33.15 7.79 21.02
N PRO A 448 34.45 8.13 20.98
CA PRO A 448 35.08 8.66 19.76
C PRO A 448 34.97 7.66 18.60
N PRO A 449 34.95 8.11 17.33
CA PRO A 449 34.71 7.25 16.18
C PRO A 449 35.54 5.96 16.09
N ALA A 450 36.84 6.04 16.38
CA ALA A 450 37.71 4.86 16.37
C ALA A 450 37.34 3.85 17.46
N GLN A 451 36.98 4.32 18.65
CA GLN A 451 36.56 3.47 19.77
C GLN A 451 35.16 2.90 19.54
N ALA A 452 34.24 3.71 19.00
CA ALA A 452 32.89 3.29 18.64
C ALA A 452 32.92 2.18 17.57
N ALA A 453 33.77 2.31 16.54
CA ALA A 453 33.96 1.26 15.54
C ALA A 453 34.48 -0.04 16.16
N LYS A 454 35.51 0.06 17.02
CA LYS A 454 36.05 -1.10 17.73
C LYS A 454 35.03 -1.75 18.66
N HIS A 455 34.19 -0.95 19.32
CA HIS A 455 33.16 -1.46 20.21
C HIS A 455 32.12 -2.30 19.45
N ILE A 456 31.66 -1.84 18.28
CA ILE A 456 30.75 -2.62 17.44
C ILE A 456 31.42 -3.89 16.88
N ASP A 457 32.70 -3.82 16.51
CA ASP A 457 33.50 -4.99 16.09
C ASP A 457 33.54 -6.05 17.20
N GLU A 458 33.84 -5.65 18.44
CA GLU A 458 33.85 -6.54 19.62
C GLU A 458 32.46 -7.14 19.91
N LYS A 459 31.37 -6.39 19.66
CA LYS A 459 30.00 -6.93 19.77
C LYS A 459 29.67 -7.95 18.69
N TRP A 460 30.18 -7.75 17.47
CA TRP A 460 30.05 -8.72 16.39
C TRP A 460 30.76 -10.02 16.71
N ASP A 461 31.99 -9.94 17.21
CA ASP A 461 32.75 -11.12 17.65
C ASP A 461 31.96 -11.91 18.71
N GLN A 462 31.45 -11.22 19.74
CA GLN A 462 30.61 -11.86 20.77
C GLN A 462 29.33 -12.46 20.20
N PHE A 463 28.65 -11.78 19.28
CA PHE A 463 27.44 -12.29 18.66
C PHE A 463 27.70 -13.58 17.87
N LEU A 464 28.83 -13.67 17.17
CA LEU A 464 29.23 -14.86 16.43
C LEU A 464 29.64 -16.01 17.36
N ASP A 465 30.28 -15.70 18.48
CA ASP A 465 30.65 -16.67 19.50
C ASP A 465 29.41 -17.24 20.23
N TYR A 466 28.37 -16.42 20.43
CA TYR A 466 27.13 -16.77 21.12
C TYR A 466 25.91 -16.61 20.22
N LEU A 467 25.94 -17.29 19.05
CA LEU A 467 24.82 -17.23 18.12
C LEU A 467 23.57 -17.77 18.82
N PRO A 468 22.50 -16.96 18.99
CA PRO A 468 21.29 -17.45 19.63
C PRO A 468 20.69 -18.57 18.80
N ASP A 469 20.34 -19.67 19.46
CA ASP A 469 19.57 -20.73 18.81
C ASP A 469 18.25 -20.12 18.28
N PRO A 470 17.81 -20.53 17.07
CA PRO A 470 16.52 -20.10 16.56
C PRO A 470 15.45 -20.48 17.59
N ILE A 471 14.56 -19.53 17.92
CA ILE A 471 13.49 -19.75 18.89
C ILE A 471 12.70 -20.99 18.42
N PRO A 472 12.62 -22.06 19.22
CA PRO A 472 11.84 -23.22 18.87
C PRO A 472 10.36 -22.90 19.08
N SER A 473 9.77 -22.10 18.19
CA SER A 473 8.33 -21.83 18.24
C SER A 473 7.58 -22.86 17.39
N GLU A 474 7.08 -23.86 18.11
CA GLU A 474 5.74 -24.45 18.08
C GLU A 474 5.23 -25.08 16.76
N GLY A 475 4.48 -26.18 16.93
CA GLY A 475 4.05 -27.10 15.87
C GLY A 475 4.82 -28.42 15.91
N TYR A 476 4.10 -29.55 15.95
CA TYR A 476 4.69 -30.88 15.89
C TYR A 476 5.22 -31.13 14.47
N GLU A 477 6.50 -31.47 14.35
CA GLU A 477 7.05 -32.00 13.11
C GLU A 477 6.36 -33.33 12.81
N PHE A 478 5.84 -33.48 11.60
CA PHE A 478 5.20 -34.71 11.16
C PHE A 478 6.23 -35.84 11.07
N GLU A 479 6.42 -36.58 12.16
CA GLU A 479 6.99 -37.92 12.09
C GLU A 479 6.01 -38.76 11.26
N GLY A 480 6.44 -39.33 10.14
CA GLY A 480 5.59 -40.04 9.16
C GLY A 480 4.87 -41.30 9.63
N ARG A 481 4.40 -41.36 10.87
CA ARG A 481 3.53 -42.37 11.45
C ARG A 481 2.21 -41.70 11.80
N ASN A 482 1.11 -42.40 11.47
CA ASN A 482 -0.27 -41.95 11.67
C ASN A 482 -0.47 -41.17 12.98
N PRO A 483 -1.29 -40.09 12.97
CA PRO A 483 -1.57 -39.33 14.17
C PRO A 483 -2.02 -40.27 15.30
N PRO A 484 -1.58 -40.06 16.55
CA PRO A 484 -2.11 -40.82 17.67
C PRO A 484 -3.63 -40.61 17.70
N SER A 485 -4.36 -41.73 17.72
CA SER A 485 -5.81 -41.71 17.92
C SER A 485 -6.11 -40.94 19.20
N ALA A 486 -6.93 -39.90 19.10
CA ALA A 486 -7.38 -39.13 20.26
C ALA A 486 -7.97 -40.07 21.32
N ALA A 487 -7.39 -40.05 22.51
CA ALA A 487 -7.91 -40.65 23.74
C ALA A 487 -7.63 -39.68 24.88
#